data_AF-A0A530K8U5-F1
#
_entry.id   AF-A0A530K8U5-F1
#
_cell.length_a   1.000
_cell.length_b   1.000
_cell.length_c   1.000
_cell.angle_alpha   90.00
_cell.angle_beta   90.00
_cell.angle_gamma   90.00
#
_symmetry.space_group_name_H-M   'P 1'
#
loop_
_entity.id
_entity.type
_entity.pdbx_description
1 polymer ?
#
loop_
_entity_poly.entity_id
_entity_poly.type
_entity_poly.pdbx_seq_one_letter_code
_entity_poly.pdbx_strand_id
1 'polypeptide(L)'
;GGRGFYKQWGGNWAVWGGGTYKFNEKTSFNTQISYDDWKNLGVAANIAYDIVPGMTITAEVDYLNAGKFDDADFSNWTNADKKSSVGGLLRFQRSF
;
A
#
# COMPACT_ATOMS: atom_id res chain seq x y z
N GLY A 1 22.35 -8.09 -5.69
CA GLY A 1 22.24 -6.62 -5.71
C GLY A 1 20.94 -6.24 -5.03
N GLY A 2 21.01 -5.54 -3.89
CA GLY A 2 19.82 -5.18 -3.11
C GLY A 2 19.04 -4.02 -3.71
N ARG A 3 17.75 -3.94 -3.36
CA ARG A 3 16.86 -2.80 -3.65
C ARG A 3 17.32 -1.58 -2.83
N GLY A 4 17.43 -0.41 -3.46
CA GLY A 4 17.80 0.86 -2.80
C GLY A 4 16.58 1.78 -2.66
N PHE A 5 16.73 2.91 -1.95
CA PHE A 5 15.63 3.89 -1.77
C PHE A 5 15.04 4.41 -3.10
N TYR A 6 15.82 4.40 -4.19
CA TYR A 6 15.42 4.82 -5.53
C TYR A 6 14.72 3.72 -6.36
N LYS A 7 14.68 2.48 -5.87
CA LYS A 7 14.11 1.32 -6.58
C LYS A 7 13.53 0.31 -5.60
N GLN A 8 12.29 0.55 -5.17
CA GLN A 8 11.60 -0.24 -4.16
C GLN A 8 10.99 -1.56 -4.71
N TRP A 9 10.98 -1.75 -6.03
CA TRP A 9 10.48 -2.95 -6.69
C TRP A 9 11.56 -3.98 -7.02
N GLY A 10 11.14 -5.23 -7.21
CA GLY A 10 11.99 -6.33 -7.64
C GLY A 10 12.22 -6.34 -9.15
N GLY A 11 13.41 -6.76 -9.56
CA GLY A 11 13.75 -6.98 -10.96
C GLY A 11 13.86 -5.67 -11.76
N ASN A 12 13.41 -5.66 -13.00
CA ASN A 12 13.70 -4.56 -13.93
C ASN A 12 12.60 -3.50 -14.04
N TRP A 13 11.34 -3.87 -13.81
CA TRP A 13 10.20 -3.00 -14.01
C TRP A 13 9.17 -3.15 -12.89
N ALA A 14 8.33 -2.13 -12.74
CA ALA A 14 7.14 -2.15 -11.93
C ALA A 14 6.06 -1.28 -12.56
N VAL A 15 4.81 -1.61 -12.29
CA VAL A 15 3.64 -0.85 -12.68
C VAL A 15 2.78 -0.61 -11.45
N TRP A 16 2.14 0.55 -11.39
CA TRP A 16 1.18 0.88 -10.36
C TRP A 16 0.07 1.73 -10.94
N GLY A 17 -1.11 1.62 -10.33
CA GLY A 17 -2.27 2.38 -10.71
C GLY A 17 -3.22 2.47 -9.53
N GLY A 18 -4.03 3.52 -9.51
CA GLY A 18 -4.96 3.73 -8.44
C GLY A 18 -5.96 4.81 -8.79
N GLY A 19 -7.00 4.89 -7.97
CA GLY A 19 -8.06 5.86 -8.14
C GLY A 19 -8.61 6.30 -6.79
N THR A 20 -9.12 7.52 -6.79
CA THR A 20 -9.85 8.10 -5.68
C THR A 20 -11.29 8.31 -6.09
N TYR A 21 -12.22 7.83 -5.28
CA TYR A 21 -13.63 8.10 -5.41
C TYR A 21 -14.11 8.96 -4.26
N LYS A 22 -14.66 10.14 -4.57
CA LYS A 22 -15.23 11.04 -3.58
C LYS A 22 -16.73 10.76 -3.47
N PHE A 23 -17.17 10.14 -2.38
CA PHE A 23 -18.59 9.87 -2.15
C PHE A 23 -19.38 11.15 -1.89
N ASN A 24 -18.79 12.06 -1.09
CA ASN A 24 -19.37 13.35 -0.73
C ASN A 24 -18.26 14.29 -0.23
N GLU A 25 -18.61 15.47 0.27
CA GLU A 25 -17.65 16.45 0.76
C GLU A 25 -16.78 15.97 1.93
N LYS A 26 -17.27 15.01 2.74
CA LYS A 26 -16.62 14.50 3.94
C LYS A 26 -16.00 13.11 3.76
N THR A 27 -16.33 12.38 2.71
CA THR A 27 -15.94 10.97 2.57
C THR A 27 -15.29 10.72 1.21
N SER A 28 -14.08 10.18 1.23
CA SER A 28 -13.38 9.69 0.05
C SER A 28 -12.85 8.29 0.27
N PHE A 29 -12.84 7.50 -0.80
CA PHE A 29 -12.22 6.19 -0.87
C PHE A 29 -11.07 6.23 -1.84
N ASN A 30 -9.95 5.61 -1.48
CA ASN A 30 -8.79 5.47 -2.33
C ASN A 30 -8.45 3.99 -2.47
N THR A 31 -8.03 3.59 -3.66
CA THR A 31 -7.43 2.28 -3.88
C THR A 31 -6.24 2.37 -4.80
N GLN A 32 -5.25 1.52 -4.57
CA GLN A 32 -4.05 1.41 -5.37
C GLN A 32 -3.67 -0.06 -5.51
N ILE A 33 -3.16 -0.41 -6.69
CA ILE A 33 -2.58 -1.71 -6.99
C ILE A 33 -1.20 -1.51 -7.61
N SER A 34 -0.25 -2.36 -7.26
CA SER A 34 1.09 -2.38 -7.82
C SER A 34 1.57 -3.80 -8.11
N TYR A 35 2.38 -3.94 -9.16
CA TYR A 35 2.97 -5.21 -9.56
C TYR A 35 4.37 -5.02 -10.13
N ASP A 36 5.27 -5.97 -9.88
CA ASP A 36 6.66 -5.90 -10.36
C ASP A 36 7.14 -7.18 -11.04
N ASP A 37 8.33 -7.09 -11.63
CA ASP A 37 9.01 -8.18 -12.36
C ASP A 37 9.26 -9.43 -11.48
N TRP A 38 9.37 -9.26 -10.16
CA TRP A 38 9.49 -10.37 -9.20
C TRP A 38 8.13 -10.92 -8.76
N LYS A 39 7.06 -10.54 -9.45
CA LYS A 39 5.69 -10.95 -9.20
C LYS A 39 5.17 -10.52 -7.83
N ASN A 40 5.75 -9.47 -7.23
CA ASN A 40 5.18 -8.91 -6.01
C ASN A 40 3.89 -8.17 -6.34
N LEU A 41 2.80 -8.49 -5.65
CA LEU A 41 1.51 -7.81 -5.81
C LEU A 41 1.21 -7.03 -4.54
N GLY A 42 1.05 -5.72 -4.66
CA GLY A 42 0.57 -4.85 -3.59
C GLY A 42 -0.83 -4.32 -3.89
N VAL A 43 -1.73 -4.35 -2.91
CA VAL A 43 -3.06 -3.74 -2.99
C VAL A 43 -3.28 -2.94 -1.72
N ALA A 44 -3.62 -1.66 -1.86
CA ALA A 44 -3.98 -0.78 -0.77
C ALA A 44 -5.39 -0.23 -0.98
N ALA A 45 -6.17 -0.13 0.09
CA ALA A 45 -7.47 0.51 0.06
C ALA A 45 -7.72 1.27 1.36
N ASN A 46 -8.20 2.51 1.26
CA ASN A 46 -8.52 3.31 2.43
C ASN A 46 -9.78 4.15 2.25
N ILE A 47 -10.39 4.50 3.38
CA ILE A 47 -11.49 5.48 3.47
C ILE A 47 -11.01 6.60 4.38
N ALA A 48 -11.05 7.83 3.86
CA ALA A 48 -10.87 9.04 4.65
C ALA A 48 -12.23 9.68 4.91
N TYR A 49 -12.52 9.93 6.20
CA TYR A 49 -13.76 10.53 6.66
C TYR A 49 -13.50 11.74 7.57
N ASP A 50 -14.03 12.89 7.16
CA ASP A 50 -14.02 14.12 7.94
C ASP A 50 -15.19 14.12 8.93
N ILE A 51 -14.90 13.80 10.19
CA ILE A 51 -15.93 13.76 11.25
C ILE A 51 -16.44 15.17 11.53
N VAL A 52 -15.51 16.12 11.68
CA VAL A 52 -15.76 17.55 11.85
C VAL A 52 -14.74 18.33 11.02
N PRO A 53 -15.01 19.61 10.67
CA PRO A 53 -14.04 20.44 9.97
C PRO A 53 -12.66 20.42 10.62
N GLY A 54 -11.67 19.98 9.83
CA GLY A 54 -10.29 19.86 10.25
C GLY A 54 -9.97 18.64 11.13
N MET A 55 -10.85 17.63 11.22
CA MET A 55 -10.55 16.33 11.84
C MET A 55 -10.92 15.19 10.88
N THR A 56 -9.90 14.50 10.37
CA THR A 56 -10.03 13.38 9.44
C THR A 56 -9.60 12.08 10.12
N ILE A 57 -10.42 11.04 10.00
CA ILE A 57 -10.04 9.66 10.32
C ILE A 57 -9.83 8.91 9.00
N THR A 58 -8.69 8.22 8.87
CA THR A 58 -8.41 7.36 7.72
C THR A 58 -8.21 5.93 8.20
N ALA A 59 -9.02 5.01 7.68
CA ALA A 59 -8.83 3.57 7.87
C ALA A 59 -8.28 2.98 6.57
N GLU A 60 -7.19 2.23 6.68
CA GLU A 60 -6.47 1.64 5.54
C GLU A 60 -6.22 0.15 5.78
N VAL A 61 -6.35 -0.64 4.71
CA VAL A 61 -5.99 -2.04 4.65
C VAL A 61 -5.08 -2.26 3.45
N ASP A 62 -4.04 -3.04 3.67
CA ASP A 62 -3.03 -3.39 2.69
C ASP A 62 -2.90 -4.90 2.57
N TYR A 63 -2.76 -5.38 1.34
CA TYR A 63 -2.40 -6.74 1.01
C TYR A 63 -1.09 -6.74 0.23
N LEU A 64 -0.19 -7.66 0.61
CA LEU A 64 1.04 -7.90 -0.10
C LEU A 64 1.17 -9.39 -0.40
N ASN A 65 1.43 -9.74 -1.65
CA ASN A 65 1.95 -11.04 -2.05
C ASN A 65 3.40 -10.89 -2.50
N ALA A 66 4.32 -11.62 -1.86
CA ALA A 66 5.71 -11.68 -2.24
C ALA A 66 5.94 -12.83 -3.22
N GLY A 67 6.11 -12.52 -4.51
CA GLY A 67 6.16 -13.52 -5.57
C GLY A 67 7.35 -14.48 -5.50
N LYS A 68 8.46 -14.00 -4.91
CA LYS A 68 9.73 -14.72 -4.72
C LYS A 68 9.96 -15.20 -3.28
N PHE A 69 8.94 -15.24 -2.44
CA PHE A 69 9.10 -15.46 -0.99
C PHE A 69 9.95 -16.70 -0.60
N ASP A 70 9.87 -17.76 -1.40
CA ASP A 70 10.55 -19.04 -1.14
C ASP A 70 11.91 -19.16 -1.88
N ASP A 71 12.32 -18.14 -2.62
CA ASP A 71 13.54 -18.16 -3.44
C ASP A 71 14.78 -17.83 -2.60
N ALA A 72 15.92 -18.46 -2.92
CA ALA A 72 17.19 -18.23 -2.21
C ALA A 72 17.73 -16.78 -2.35
N ASP A 73 17.30 -16.03 -3.37
CA ASP A 73 17.64 -14.63 -3.59
C ASP A 73 16.58 -13.65 -3.06
N PHE A 74 15.61 -14.13 -2.26
CA PHE A 74 14.56 -13.30 -1.71
C PHE A 74 15.13 -12.17 -0.84
N SER A 75 14.74 -10.94 -1.18
CA SER A 75 15.07 -9.74 -0.44
C SER A 75 13.80 -8.97 -0.15
N ASN A 76 13.53 -8.78 1.13
CA ASN A 76 12.29 -8.20 1.62
C ASN A 76 12.54 -6.88 2.34
N TRP A 77 12.00 -5.79 1.78
CA TRP A 77 12.07 -4.47 2.41
C TRP A 77 10.79 -4.11 3.17
N THR A 78 9.70 -4.89 2.99
CA THR A 78 8.39 -4.62 3.61
C THR A 78 8.24 -5.27 4.98
N ASN A 79 9.26 -6.01 5.45
CA ASN A 79 9.22 -6.83 6.67
C ASN A 79 8.13 -7.93 6.69
N ALA A 80 7.54 -8.27 5.52
CA ALA A 80 6.65 -9.42 5.40
C ALA A 80 7.30 -10.76 5.81
N ASP A 81 6.72 -11.45 6.77
CA ASP A 81 7.15 -12.74 7.30
C ASP A 81 6.51 -13.94 6.60
N LYS A 82 5.61 -13.68 5.64
CA LYS A 82 4.85 -14.69 4.88
C LYS A 82 4.78 -14.31 3.41
N LYS A 83 4.57 -15.31 2.55
CA LYS A 83 4.30 -15.13 1.11
C LYS A 83 3.12 -14.21 0.84
N SER A 84 2.14 -14.20 1.73
CA SER A 84 1.02 -13.26 1.69
C SER A 84 0.84 -12.63 3.07
N SER A 85 0.73 -11.31 3.10
CA SER A 85 0.59 -10.52 4.31
C SER A 85 -0.57 -9.55 4.16
N VAL A 86 -1.31 -9.35 5.25
CA VAL A 86 -2.33 -8.30 5.37
C VAL A 86 -1.91 -7.39 6.50
N GLY A 87 -1.97 -6.09 6.24
CA GLY A 87 -1.69 -5.04 7.21
C GLY A 87 -2.73 -3.94 7.11
N GLY A 88 -2.57 -2.92 7.94
CA GLY A 88 -3.43 -1.75 7.88
C GLY A 88 -3.06 -0.75 8.96
N LEU A 89 -3.67 0.42 8.85
CA LEU A 89 -3.50 1.48 9.82
C LEU A 89 -4.81 2.24 10.04
N LEU A 90 -4.90 2.83 11.23
CA LEU A 90 -5.92 3.82 11.55
C LEU A 90 -5.22 5.13 11.89
N ARG A 91 -5.46 6.16 11.08
CA ARG A 91 -4.84 7.49 11.20
C ARG A 91 -5.86 8.51 11.65
N PHE A 92 -5.45 9.33 12.61
CA PHE A 92 -6.19 10.50 13.08
C PHE A 92 -5.38 11.75 12.70
N GLN A 93 -5.99 12.67 11.97
CA GLN A 93 -5.35 13.91 11.53
C GLN A 93 -6.20 15.11 11.93
N ARG A 94 -5.62 16.07 12.65
CA ARG A 94 -6.26 17.33 13.04
C ARG A 94 -5.47 18.51 12.46
N SER A 95 -6.16 19.45 11.82
CA SER A 95 -5.64 20.77 11.46
C SER A 95 -6.23 21.85 12.38
N PHE A 96 -5.44 22.90 12.68
CA PHE A 96 -5.83 24.02 13.55
C PHE A 96 -6.03 25.29 12.75
#